data_AF-A0A8J4DUP2-F1
#
_entry.id   AF-A0A8J4DUP2-F1
#
_cell.length_a   1.000
_cell.length_b   1.000
_cell.length_c   1.000
_cell.angle_alpha   90.00
_cell.angle_beta   90.00
_cell.angle_gamma   90.00
#
_symmetry.space_group_name_H-M   'P 1'
#
loop_
_entity.id
_entity.type
_entity.pdbx_description
1 polymer ?
#
loop_
_entity_poly.entity_id
_entity_poly.type
_entity_poly.pdbx_seq_one_letter_code
_entity_poly.pdbx_strand_id
1 'polypeptide(L)'
;MGEGSTVTCAGPGTVFTFGVHDPNAGSPTCGFTYRRSSQGRQFTVSATVTYRVTWAGGGQSGTVGDLTATWSTLQQVDEAQSVVTG
;
A
#
# COMPACT_ATOMS: atom_id res chain seq x y z
N MET A 1 -6.12 -2.41 -5.54
CA MET A 1 -6.77 -1.34 -4.75
C MET A 1 -8.29 -1.52 -4.57
N GLY A 2 -8.90 -2.65 -4.97
CA GLY A 2 -10.32 -2.94 -4.73
C GLY A 2 -11.31 -2.32 -5.73
N GLU A 3 -10.88 -1.32 -6.51
CA GLU A 3 -11.70 -0.68 -7.55
C GLU A 3 -11.23 -0.97 -9.00
N GLY A 4 -10.35 -1.97 -9.16
CA GLY A 4 -9.71 -2.31 -10.44
C GLY A 4 -8.34 -1.66 -10.68
N SER A 5 -7.96 -0.65 -9.90
CA SER A 5 -6.62 -0.05 -9.94
C SER A 5 -5.55 -0.94 -9.29
N THR A 6 -4.34 -0.90 -9.85
CA THR A 6 -3.13 -1.57 -9.33
C THR A 6 -1.97 -0.58 -9.32
N VAL A 7 -1.17 -0.61 -8.26
CA VAL A 7 0.09 0.15 -8.13
C VAL A 7 1.22 -0.85 -7.91
N THR A 8 2.34 -0.65 -8.59
CA THR A 8 3.57 -1.42 -8.37
C THR A 8 4.63 -0.49 -7.81
N CYS A 9 5.12 -0.79 -6.60
CA CYS A 9 6.21 -0.05 -5.98
C CYS A 9 7.56 -0.62 -6.43
N ALA A 10 8.46 0.21 -6.95
CA ALA A 10 9.85 -0.17 -7.22
C ALA A 10 10.69 0.00 -5.95
N GLY A 11 10.53 -0.92 -4.98
CA GLY A 11 11.29 -0.94 -3.74
C GLY A 11 10.44 -0.79 -2.47
N PRO A 12 11.08 -0.60 -1.30
CA PRO A 12 10.42 -0.67 0.01
C PRO A 12 9.45 0.50 0.29
N GLY A 13 9.51 1.57 -0.51
CA GLY A 13 8.74 2.80 -0.28
C GLY A 13 9.34 3.72 0.79
N THR A 14 8.69 4.88 1.02
CA THR A 14 9.06 5.83 2.07
C THR A 14 8.62 5.31 3.43
N VAL A 15 9.55 5.22 4.39
CA VAL A 15 9.24 4.88 5.79
C VAL A 15 8.34 5.96 6.38
N PHE A 16 7.18 5.54 6.91
CA PHE A 16 6.30 6.43 7.65
C PHE A 16 6.82 6.62 9.09
N THR A 17 6.79 7.84 9.59
CA THR A 17 7.22 8.20 10.96
C THR A 17 6.16 9.10 11.56
N PHE A 18 5.49 8.59 12.59
CA PHE A 18 4.42 9.30 13.29
C PHE A 18 4.94 10.61 13.88
N GLY A 19 4.18 11.70 13.72
CA GLY A 19 4.54 13.04 14.19
C GLY A 19 5.55 13.80 13.31
N VAL A 20 6.18 13.13 12.34
CA VAL A 20 7.08 13.75 11.35
C VAL A 20 6.38 13.89 10.00
N HIS A 21 5.73 12.82 9.55
CA HIS A 21 5.03 12.79 8.27
C HIS A 21 3.54 13.09 8.46
N ASP A 22 2.96 13.92 7.58
CA ASP A 22 1.53 14.16 7.53
C ASP A 22 0.80 12.86 7.11
N PRO A 23 -0.09 12.31 7.95
CA PRO A 23 -0.83 11.09 7.61
C PRO A 23 -1.78 11.28 6.41
N ASN A 24 -2.14 12.51 6.05
CA ASN A 24 -2.98 12.80 4.89
C ASN A 24 -2.18 13.02 3.61
N ALA A 25 -0.86 13.25 3.73
CA ALA A 25 0.01 13.38 2.57
C ALA A 25 0.20 12.00 1.92
N GLY A 26 0.01 11.94 0.60
CA GLY A 26 0.30 10.75 -0.18
C GLY A 26 1.78 10.35 -0.07
N SER A 27 2.06 9.05 0.00
CA SER A 27 3.44 8.55 -0.01
C SER A 27 4.19 9.03 -1.27
N PRO A 28 5.36 9.68 -1.13
CA PRO A 28 6.09 10.24 -2.27
C PRO A 28 6.59 9.19 -3.27
N THR A 29 6.87 7.97 -2.82
CA THR A 29 7.48 6.92 -3.64
C THR A 29 6.49 5.85 -4.09
N CYS A 30 5.43 5.62 -3.32
CA CYS A 30 4.42 4.61 -3.65
C CYS A 30 3.07 4.91 -2.98
N GLY A 31 2.51 6.07 -3.33
CA GLY A 31 1.17 6.47 -2.90
C GLY A 31 0.09 6.04 -3.88
N PHE A 32 -1.12 5.90 -3.37
CA PHE A 32 -2.33 5.78 -4.19
C PHE A 32 -3.44 6.62 -3.55
N THR A 33 -4.14 7.39 -4.38
CA THR A 33 -5.28 8.21 -3.94
C THR A 33 -6.52 7.76 -4.68
N TYR A 34 -7.53 7.35 -3.92
CA TYR A 34 -8.86 7.05 -4.43
C TYR A 34 -9.49 8.31 -5.00
N ARG A 35 -10.02 8.22 -6.23
CA ARG A 35 -10.73 9.32 -6.90
C ARG A 35 -12.24 9.12 -6.95
N ARG A 36 -12.72 7.99 -6.42
CA ARG A 36 -14.13 7.59 -6.46
C ARG A 36 -14.49 7.06 -5.08
N SER A 37 -15.69 7.39 -4.63
CA SER A 37 -16.22 6.81 -3.40
C SER A 37 -16.46 5.32 -3.57
N SER A 38 -16.44 4.61 -2.44
CA SER A 38 -16.82 3.21 -2.37
C SER A 38 -18.35 3.02 -2.35
N GLN A 39 -19.13 4.11 -2.46
CA GLN A 39 -20.60 4.11 -2.53
C GLN A 39 -21.25 3.33 -1.38
N GLY A 40 -20.75 3.53 -0.15
CA GLY A 40 -21.22 2.83 1.05
C GLY A 40 -20.77 1.37 1.18
N ARG A 41 -19.95 0.86 0.26
CA ARG A 41 -19.27 -0.46 0.33
C ARG A 41 -17.81 -0.28 0.73
N GLN A 42 -17.06 -1.38 0.82
CA GLN A 42 -15.61 -1.35 1.04
C GLN A 42 -14.84 -1.76 -0.21
N PHE A 43 -13.69 -1.11 -0.42
CA PHE A 43 -12.65 -1.64 -1.29
C PHE A 43 -11.79 -2.63 -0.50
N THR A 44 -11.65 -3.85 -1.00
CA THR A 44 -10.62 -4.78 -0.51
C THR A 44 -9.28 -4.37 -1.10
N VAL A 45 -8.41 -3.83 -0.25
CA VAL A 45 -7.06 -3.42 -0.62
C VAL A 45 -6.13 -4.58 -0.31
N SER A 46 -5.47 -5.12 -1.34
CA SER A 46 -4.46 -6.17 -1.19
C SER A 46 -3.09 -5.63 -1.56
N ALA A 47 -2.10 -5.91 -0.73
CA ALA A 47 -0.69 -5.65 -0.98
C ALA A 47 0.06 -6.97 -1.04
N THR A 48 0.86 -7.18 -2.09
CA THR A 48 1.71 -8.36 -2.24
C THR A 48 3.15 -7.91 -2.33
N VAL A 49 4.00 -8.46 -1.48
CA VAL A 49 5.45 -8.21 -1.50
C VAL A 49 6.17 -9.50 -1.85
N THR A 50 7.12 -9.41 -2.78
CA THR A 50 7.99 -10.51 -3.17
C THR A 50 9.37 -10.28 -2.56
N TYR A 51 9.90 -11.30 -1.89
CA TYR A 51 11.18 -11.27 -1.19
C TYR A 51 12.17 -12.25 -1.82
N ARG A 52 13.44 -11.85 -1.79
CA ARG A 52 14.59 -12.73 -1.97
C ARG A 52 15.42 -12.67 -0.69
N VAL A 53 15.61 -13.81 -0.06
CA VAL A 53 16.31 -13.94 1.23
C VAL A 53 17.64 -14.63 1.03
N THR A 54 18.72 -14.02 1.47
CA THR A 54 20.07 -14.62 1.52
C THR A 54 20.40 -15.01 2.95
N TRP A 55 20.93 -16.22 3.18
CA TRP A 55 21.26 -16.71 4.52
C TRP A 55 22.62 -17.41 4.57
N ALA A 56 23.20 -17.46 5.77
CA ALA A 56 24.38 -18.26 6.09
C ALA A 56 24.28 -18.79 7.53
N GLY A 57 24.66 -20.05 7.75
CA GLY A 57 24.59 -20.73 9.05
C GLY A 57 25.05 -22.20 8.98
N GLY A 58 25.61 -22.74 10.06
CA GLY A 58 26.04 -24.15 10.12
C GLY A 58 27.14 -24.54 9.12
N GLY A 59 27.95 -23.58 8.66
CA GLY A 59 28.94 -23.80 7.60
C GLY A 59 28.36 -23.81 6.19
N GLN A 60 27.07 -23.48 6.02
CA GLN A 60 26.37 -23.42 4.74
C GLN A 60 25.85 -22.00 4.47
N SER A 61 25.50 -21.73 3.22
CA SER A 61 24.86 -20.49 2.79
C SER A 61 23.97 -20.74 1.59
N GLY A 62 22.97 -19.89 1.38
CA GLY A 62 22.05 -20.02 0.25
C GLY A 62 21.19 -18.79 0.01
N THR A 63 20.41 -18.85 -1.06
CA THR A 63 19.39 -17.85 -1.38
C THR A 63 18.05 -18.55 -1.58
N VAL A 64 17.00 -18.00 -1.00
CA VAL A 64 15.61 -18.39 -1.24
C VAL A 64 14.93 -17.23 -1.98
N GLY A 65 14.58 -17.45 -3.25
CA GLY A 65 13.86 -16.49 -4.07
C GLY A 65 12.35 -16.66 -4.00
N ASP A 66 11.64 -15.69 -4.58
CA ASP A 66 10.21 -15.78 -4.93
C ASP A 66 9.25 -16.05 -3.75
N LEU A 67 9.64 -15.66 -2.54
CA LEU A 67 8.75 -15.71 -1.39
C LEU A 67 7.75 -14.56 -1.47
N THR A 68 6.47 -14.87 -1.55
CA THR A 68 5.41 -13.85 -1.59
C THR A 68 4.66 -13.80 -0.27
N ALA A 69 4.47 -12.61 0.28
CA ALA A 69 3.54 -12.36 1.36
C ALA A 69 2.45 -11.39 0.88
N THR A 70 1.20 -11.69 1.24
CA THR A 70 0.04 -10.89 0.86
C THR A 70 -0.74 -10.50 2.10
N TRP A 71 -1.09 -9.23 2.18
CA TRP A 71 -1.95 -8.67 3.23
C TRP A 71 -3.16 -8.02 2.59
N SER A 72 -4.28 -8.06 3.29
CA SER A 72 -5.49 -7.37 2.87
C SER A 72 -6.10 -6.56 4.01
N THR A 73 -6.73 -5.45 3.63
CA THR A 73 -7.55 -4.63 4.53
C THR A 73 -8.77 -4.11 3.79
N LEU A 74 -9.80 -3.71 4.54
CA LEU A 74 -11.02 -3.12 4.01
C LEU A 74 -10.95 -1.60 4.16
N GLN A 75 -11.08 -0.87 3.05
CA GLN A 75 -11.05 0.58 3.04
C GLN A 75 -12.41 1.15 2.61
N GLN A 76 -12.99 1.99 3.46
CA GLN A 76 -14.11 2.87 3.09
C GLN A 76 -13.56 4.15 2.48
N VAL A 77 -14.18 4.63 1.40
CA VAL A 77 -13.82 5.89 0.75
C VAL A 77 -15.10 6.69 0.58
N ASP A 78 -15.24 7.72 1.41
CA ASP A 78 -16.37 8.64 1.35
C ASP A 78 -16.10 9.80 0.39
N GLU A 79 -17.17 10.45 -0.04
CA GLU A 79 -17.11 11.67 -0.85
C GLU A 79 -17.49 12.87 0.00
N ALA A 80 -16.66 13.92 -0.02
CA ALA A 80 -17.00 15.22 0.54
C ALA A 80 -17.56 16.11 -0.58
N GLN A 81 -18.85 16.45 -0.49
CA GLN A 81 -19.48 17.42 -1.39
C GLN A 81 -19.40 18.82 -0.78
N SER A 82 -18.95 19.79 -1.57
CA SER A 82 -18.98 21.20 -1.18
C SER A 82 -20.06 21.94 -1.98
N VAL A 83 -20.87 22.74 -1.29
CA VAL A 83 -21.78 23.70 -1.92
C VAL A 83 -21.09 25.06 -1.95
N VAL A 84 -20.94 25.64 -3.13
CA VAL A 84 -20.51 27.04 -3.28
C VAL A 84 -21.77 27.90 -3.38
N THR A 85 -22.05 28.67 -2.34
CA THR A 85 -23.04 29.77 -2.41
C THR A 85 -22.31 31.04 -2.83
N GLY A 86 -22.78 31.68 -3.91
CA GLY A 86 -22.19 32.89 -4.51
C GLY A 86 -22.57 34.19 -3.82
#